data_AF-A0A381XUT9-F1
#
_entry.id   AF-A0A381XUT9-F1
#
_cell.length_a   1.000
_cell.length_b   1.000
_cell.length_c   1.000
_cell.angle_alpha   90.00
_cell.angle_beta   90.00
_cell.angle_gamma   90.00
#
_symmetry.space_group_name_H-M   'P 1'
#
loop_
_entity.id
_entity.type
_entity.pdbx_description
1 polymer ?
#
loop_
_entity_poly.entity_id
_entity_poly.type
_entity_poly.pdbx_seq_one_letter_code
_entity_poly.pdbx_strand_id
1 'polypeptide(L)'
;KLLEFPLLITNFLGKRVPAAGGFYLRSLPTRIIKNAIKNYQKQEIPATFYIHSWELTPEFMPRLPLSTKDKFITYHNLQKAFTKTNQLIQEFEFTSFEKFLENNSIS
;
A
#
# COMPACT_ATOMS: atom_id res chain seq x y z
N LYS A 1 5.27 13.56 -22.59
CA LYS A 1 5.48 13.96 -21.16
C LYS A 1 5.22 12.73 -20.31
N LEU A 2 6.04 12.46 -19.29
CA LEU A 2 5.80 11.35 -18.34
C LEU A 2 5.04 11.91 -17.12
N LEU A 3 4.04 11.17 -16.65
CA LEU A 3 3.29 11.48 -15.44
C LEU A 3 3.57 10.40 -14.40
N GLU A 4 3.85 10.81 -13.16
CA GLU A 4 4.26 9.91 -12.08
C GLU A 4 3.32 10.02 -10.88
N PHE A 5 2.99 8.87 -10.29
CA PHE A 5 2.25 8.74 -9.04
C PHE A 5 3.13 8.01 -8.02
N PRO A 6 3.88 8.74 -7.18
CA PRO A 6 4.81 8.12 -6.26
C PRO A 6 4.07 7.33 -5.18
N LEU A 7 4.61 6.16 -4.84
CA LEU A 7 4.05 5.33 -3.77
C LEU A 7 4.08 6.08 -2.43
N LEU A 8 3.01 5.91 -1.65
CA LEU A 8 2.90 6.46 -0.30
C LEU A 8 4.10 6.03 0.57
N ILE A 9 4.72 7.01 1.23
CA ILE A 9 5.81 6.82 2.19
C ILE A 9 5.42 7.35 3.58
N THR A 10 6.12 6.86 4.59
CA THR A 10 6.01 7.34 5.97
C THR A 10 7.37 7.33 6.66
N ASN A 11 7.47 8.00 7.80
CA ASN A 11 8.62 7.88 8.68
C ASN A 11 8.29 6.89 9.80
N PHE A 12 9.04 5.80 9.90
CA PHE A 12 8.91 4.81 10.96
C PHE A 12 10.28 4.50 11.56
N LEU A 13 10.40 4.64 12.89
CA LEU A 13 11.64 4.46 13.63
C LEU A 13 12.84 5.23 13.04
N GLY A 14 12.61 6.51 12.72
CA GLY A 14 13.63 7.40 12.15
C GLY A 14 14.01 7.13 10.69
N LYS A 15 13.34 6.18 10.02
CA LYS A 15 13.60 5.85 8.61
C LYS A 15 12.39 6.14 7.73
N ARG A 16 12.66 6.63 6.53
CA ARG A 16 11.65 6.78 5.48
C ARG A 16 11.40 5.44 4.82
N VAL A 17 10.19 4.94 4.92
CA VAL A 17 9.79 3.60 4.42
C VAL A 17 8.50 3.70 3.61
N PRO A 18 8.26 2.78 2.66
CA PRO A 18 6.97 2.65 2.00
C PRO A 18 5.84 2.35 3.01
N ALA A 19 4.66 2.88 2.71
CA ALA A 19 3.41 2.58 3.41
C ALA A 19 2.28 2.25 2.41
N ALA A 20 2.63 1.96 1.16
CA ALA A 20 1.72 1.85 0.03
C ALA A 20 1.20 0.43 -0.28
N GLY A 21 1.74 -0.62 0.34
CA GLY A 21 1.37 -2.00 -0.04
C GLY A 21 2.41 -3.05 0.34
N GLY A 22 2.20 -4.28 -0.15
CA GLY A 22 3.15 -5.39 -0.06
C GLY A 22 3.64 -5.70 1.36
N PHE A 23 4.94 -6.00 1.48
CA PHE A 23 5.56 -6.33 2.76
C PHE A 23 5.31 -5.27 3.85
N TYR A 24 5.30 -3.97 3.50
CA TYR A 24 5.07 -2.90 4.46
C TYR A 24 3.62 -2.83 4.94
N LEU A 25 2.64 -3.07 4.06
CA LEU A 25 1.24 -3.24 4.48
C LEU A 25 1.10 -4.35 5.52
N ARG A 26 1.76 -5.49 5.28
CA ARG A 26 1.69 -6.67 6.16
C ARG A 26 2.42 -6.47 7.49
N SER A 27 3.51 -5.72 7.47
CA SER A 27 4.41 -5.58 8.62
C SER A 27 4.15 -4.35 9.49
N LEU A 28 3.83 -3.20 8.89
CA LEU A 28 3.58 -1.97 9.64
C LEU A 28 2.25 -2.04 10.41
N PRO A 29 2.17 -1.45 11.61
CA PRO A 29 0.90 -1.22 12.28
C PRO A 29 -0.06 -0.42 11.39
N THR A 30 -1.32 -0.85 11.28
CA THR A 30 -2.30 -0.20 10.40
C THR A 30 -2.47 1.29 10.69
N ARG A 31 -2.34 1.69 11.97
CA ARG A 31 -2.39 3.11 12.38
C ARG A 31 -1.33 3.97 11.70
N ILE A 32 -0.15 3.42 11.42
CA ILE A 32 0.94 4.17 10.75
C ILE A 32 0.58 4.44 9.29
N ILE A 33 0.02 3.44 8.60
CA ILE A 33 -0.44 3.58 7.22
C ILE A 33 -1.58 4.61 7.15
N LYS A 34 -2.58 4.47 8.04
CA LYS A 34 -3.71 5.42 8.14
C LYS A 34 -3.23 6.85 8.39
N ASN A 35 -2.28 7.04 9.30
CA ASN A 35 -1.70 8.35 9.57
C ASN A 35 -0.93 8.92 8.37
N ALA A 36 -0.23 8.07 7.60
CA ALA A 36 0.46 8.50 6.39
C ALA A 36 -0.53 9.01 5.32
N ILE A 37 -1.63 8.28 5.10
CA ILE A 37 -2.71 8.71 4.19
C ILE A 37 -3.30 10.05 4.66
N LYS A 38 -3.66 10.16 5.95
CA LYS A 38 -4.21 11.41 6.51
C LYS A 38 -3.24 12.59 6.38
N ASN A 39 -1.94 12.34 6.52
CA ASN A 39 -0.93 13.38 6.35
C ASN A 39 -0.83 13.86 4.90
N TYR A 40 -0.92 12.95 3.92
CA TYR A 40 -0.95 13.28 2.50
C TYR A 40 -2.20 14.07 2.13
N GLN A 41 -3.37 13.65 2.62
CA GLN A 41 -4.63 14.38 2.42
C GLN A 41 -4.57 15.82 2.97
N LYS A 42 -3.97 16.02 4.16
CA LYS A 42 -3.76 17.36 4.73
C LYS A 42 -2.86 18.26 3.90
N GLN A 43 -1.98 17.67 3.11
CA GLN A 43 -1.07 18.38 2.20
C GLN A 43 -1.65 18.47 0.78
N GLU A 44 -2.88 18.00 0.57
CA GLU A 44 -3.52 17.92 -0.75
C GLU A 44 -2.73 17.07 -1.77
N ILE A 45 -1.94 16.11 -1.27
CA ILE A 45 -1.19 15.17 -2.09
C ILE A 45 -1.98 13.86 -2.18
N PRO A 46 -2.24 13.31 -3.38
CA PRO A 46 -2.90 12.01 -3.50
C PRO A 46 -1.99 10.90 -2.95
N ALA A 47 -2.53 10.11 -2.02
CA ALA A 47 -1.84 8.93 -1.52
C ALA A 47 -2.02 7.75 -2.48
N THR A 48 -0.93 7.19 -3.01
CA THR A 48 -0.98 6.01 -3.88
C THR A 48 -0.78 4.72 -3.07
N PHE A 49 -1.66 3.75 -3.29
CA PHE A 49 -1.67 2.45 -2.63
C PHE A 49 -1.86 1.32 -3.64
N TYR A 50 -1.34 0.14 -3.35
CA TYR A 50 -1.47 -1.05 -4.18
C TYR A 50 -1.54 -2.33 -3.33
N ILE A 51 -2.08 -3.39 -3.93
CA ILE A 51 -2.06 -4.75 -3.38
C ILE A 51 -1.72 -5.73 -4.49
N HIS A 52 -0.93 -6.75 -4.20
CA HIS A 52 -0.73 -7.82 -5.19
C HIS A 52 -1.91 -8.79 -5.16
N SER A 53 -2.34 -9.30 -6.31
CA SER A 53 -3.47 -10.22 -6.39
C SER A 53 -3.29 -11.48 -5.52
N TRP A 54 -2.06 -11.98 -5.38
CA TRP A 54 -1.74 -13.13 -4.51
C TRP A 54 -1.82 -12.84 -3.01
N GLU A 55 -1.85 -11.56 -2.61
CA GLU A 55 -2.10 -11.16 -1.22
C GLU A 55 -3.59 -11.20 -0.86
N LEU A 56 -4.48 -11.19 -1.85
CA LEU A 56 -5.93 -11.28 -1.66
C LEU A 56 -6.39 -12.73 -1.46
N THR A 57 -5.68 -13.69 -2.08
CA THR A 57 -6.00 -15.12 -2.01
C THR A 57 -4.77 -15.95 -1.61
N PRO A 58 -4.22 -15.69 -0.41
CA PRO A 58 -2.97 -16.31 0.03
C PRO A 58 -3.04 -17.83 0.20
N GLU A 59 -4.25 -18.40 0.32
CA GLU A 59 -4.51 -19.83 0.36
C GLU A 59 -4.11 -20.56 -0.94
N PHE A 60 -4.10 -19.87 -2.08
CA PHE A 60 -3.68 -20.44 -3.36
C PHE A 60 -2.20 -20.18 -3.68
N MET A 61 -1.48 -19.43 -2.84
CA MET A 61 -0.09 -19.08 -3.12
C MET A 61 0.83 -20.29 -2.87
N PRO A 62 1.58 -20.76 -3.90
CA PRO A 62 2.51 -21.87 -3.71
C PRO A 62 3.70 -21.46 -2.84
N ARG A 63 4.27 -22.45 -2.13
CA ARG A 63 5.54 -22.28 -1.42
C ARG A 63 6.70 -22.36 -2.40
N LEU A 64 7.41 -21.25 -2.55
CA LEU A 64 8.55 -21.12 -3.44
C LEU A 64 9.87 -21.46 -2.71
N PRO A 65 10.85 -22.07 -3.41
CA PRO A 65 12.17 -22.35 -2.85
C PRO A 65 13.02 -21.08 -2.77
N LEU A 66 12.69 -20.22 -1.80
CA LEU A 66 13.33 -18.93 -1.58
C LEU A 66 14.38 -18.96 -0.45
N SER A 67 15.29 -17.99 -0.46
CA SER A 67 16.20 -17.73 0.67
C SER A 67 15.42 -17.37 1.94
N THR A 68 16.03 -17.48 3.12
CA THR A 68 15.34 -17.17 4.39
C THR A 68 14.81 -15.73 4.43
N LYS A 69 15.59 -14.77 3.91
CA LYS A 69 15.21 -13.36 3.84
C LYS A 69 14.01 -13.17 2.91
N ASP A 70 14.03 -13.77 1.73
CA ASP A 70 12.97 -13.61 0.75
C ASP A 70 11.70 -14.34 1.18
N LYS A 71 11.82 -15.49 1.86
CA LYS A 71 10.67 -16.15 2.51
C LYS A 71 10.01 -15.24 3.53
N PHE A 72 10.80 -14.57 4.36
CA PHE A 72 10.26 -13.61 5.32
C PHE A 72 9.55 -12.45 4.63
N ILE A 73 10.17 -11.81 3.64
CA ILE A 73 9.57 -10.70 2.90
C ILE A 73 8.26 -11.14 2.21
N THR A 74 8.25 -12.31 1.58
CA THR A 74 7.12 -12.82 0.79
C THR A 74 5.95 -13.30 1.65
N TYR A 75 6.22 -14.05 2.73
CA TYR A 75 5.15 -14.76 3.47
C TYR A 75 4.80 -14.15 4.82
N HIS A 76 5.61 -13.22 5.36
CA HIS A 76 5.35 -12.65 6.68
C HIS A 76 4.00 -11.93 6.72
N ASN A 77 3.13 -12.34 7.66
CA ASN A 77 1.79 -11.78 7.87
C ASN A 77 0.92 -11.75 6.61
N LEU A 78 1.13 -12.68 5.69
CA LEU A 78 0.41 -12.71 4.40
C LEU A 78 -1.12 -12.67 4.57
N GLN A 79 -1.65 -13.42 5.54
CA GLN A 79 -3.08 -13.46 5.86
C GLN A 79 -3.67 -12.12 6.34
N LYS A 80 -2.84 -11.15 6.75
CA LYS A 80 -3.32 -9.83 7.21
C LYS A 80 -3.55 -8.84 6.08
N ALA A 81 -3.04 -9.12 4.87
CA ALA A 81 -3.11 -8.18 3.76
C ALA A 81 -4.56 -7.85 3.39
N PHE A 82 -5.38 -8.88 3.16
CA PHE A 82 -6.80 -8.71 2.84
C PHE A 82 -7.53 -7.87 3.89
N THR A 83 -7.45 -8.24 5.17
CA THR A 83 -8.14 -7.53 6.25
C THR A 83 -7.72 -6.07 6.35
N LYS A 84 -6.41 -5.77 6.24
CA LYS A 84 -5.92 -4.40 6.30
C LYS A 84 -6.34 -3.58 5.08
N THR A 85 -6.26 -4.15 3.89
CA THR A 85 -6.72 -3.48 2.66
C THR A 85 -8.22 -3.17 2.76
N ASN A 86 -9.03 -4.12 3.21
CA ASN A 86 -10.46 -3.90 3.39
C ASN A 86 -10.74 -2.76 4.39
N GLN A 87 -10.00 -2.72 5.52
CA GLN A 87 -10.10 -1.61 6.47
C GLN A 87 -9.72 -0.25 5.88
N LEU A 88 -8.72 -0.21 4.99
CA LEU A 88 -8.28 1.04 4.35
C LEU A 88 -9.32 1.52 3.33
N ILE A 89 -9.81 0.61 2.47
CA ILE A 89 -10.84 0.93 1.47
C ILE A 89 -12.14 1.39 2.13
N GLN A 90 -12.49 0.84 3.30
CA GLN A 90 -13.67 1.28 4.05
C GLN A 90 -13.49 2.62 4.79
N GLU A 91 -12.26 3.03 5.11
CA GLU A 91 -12.00 4.27 5.86
C GLU A 91 -11.71 5.48 4.96
N PHE A 92 -11.17 5.27 3.76
CA PHE A 92 -10.75 6.35 2.87
C PHE A 92 -11.43 6.27 1.52
N GLU A 93 -11.60 7.43 0.88
CA GLU A 93 -12.06 7.49 -0.50
C GLU A 93 -10.91 7.19 -1.46
N PHE A 94 -11.11 6.16 -2.28
CA PHE A 94 -10.22 5.80 -3.38
C PHE A 94 -10.88 6.18 -4.70
N THR A 95 -10.05 6.60 -5.66
CA THR A 95 -10.44 6.83 -7.04
C THR A 95 -9.45 6.14 -7.98
N SER A 96 -9.81 6.01 -9.27
CA SER A 96 -8.87 5.56 -10.29
C SER A 96 -7.96 6.70 -10.73
N PHE A 97 -6.78 6.37 -11.27
CA PHE A 97 -5.90 7.39 -11.84
C PHE A 97 -6.57 8.14 -13.00
N GLU A 98 -7.37 7.45 -13.82
CA GLU A 98 -8.16 8.04 -14.90
C GLU A 98 -9.09 9.14 -14.38
N LYS A 99 -9.97 8.82 -13.42
CA LYS A 99 -10.89 9.81 -12.81
C LYS A 99 -10.16 10.95 -12.12
N PHE A 100 -9.02 10.66 -11.48
CA PHE A 100 -8.20 11.70 -10.88
C PHE A 100 -7.69 12.69 -11.95
N LEU A 101 -7.26 12.20 -13.11
CA LEU A 101 -6.75 13.06 -14.19
C LEU A 101 -7.85 13.87 -14.86
N GLU A 102 -9.01 13.26 -15.11
CA GLU A 102 -10.21 13.94 -15.63
C GLU A 102 -10.60 15.11 -14.71
N ASN A 103 -10.67 14.87 -13.40
CA ASN A 103 -11.12 15.87 -12.43
C ASN A 103 -10.11 17.00 -12.19
N ASN A 104 -8.82 16.78 -12.43
CA ASN A 104 -7.76 17.76 -12.18
C ASN A 104 -7.27 18.47 -13.46
N SER A 105 -7.94 18.26 -14.60
CA SER A 105 -7.60 18.88 -15.89
C SER A 105 -6.12 18.77 -16.26
N ILE A 106 -5.47 17.67 -15.87
CA ILE A 106 -4.07 17.40 -16.19
C ILE A 106 -4.05 16.74 -17.57
N SER A 107 -4.19 17.56 -18.62
CA SER A 107 -3.99 17.15 -20.02
C SER A 107 -2.53 17.32 -20.45
#